data_AF-A0A661JPN6-F1
#
_entry.id   AF-A0A661JPN6-F1
#
_cell.length_a   1.000
_cell.length_b   1.000
_cell.length_c   1.000
_cell.angle_alpha   90.00
_cell.angle_beta   90.00
_cell.angle_gamma   90.00
#
_symmetry.space_group_name_H-M   'P 1'
#
loop_
_entity.id
_entity.type
_entity.pdbx_description
1 polymer ?
#
loop_
_entity_poly.entity_id
_entity_poly.type
_entity_poly.pdbx_seq_one_letter_code
_entity_poly.pdbx_strand_id
1 'polypeptide(L)'
;MKIRSLYFKNVGPLEEKTIDFTDSWTDQISQFILFSGPNGTGKSIILRMIAMLWDAAGYWLDHQRKMPKSEPACSWLSKWGGCAVIFDEVFNGSSPVGLVFGDADWFFNVLLNSTPGVTWIGETVSYRGKPGRPSHTLYGSFNEAPISEWAERRKKLILTFEDAGIPNLVYLDAEERRWVPPRRGIGKPAP
;
A
#
# COMPACT_ATOMS: atom_id res chain seq x y z
N MET A 1 -9.13 -1.62 -8.84
CA MET A 1 -8.15 -1.92 -7.78
C MET A 1 -8.85 -2.52 -6.60
N LYS A 2 -8.37 -3.69 -6.16
CA LYS A 2 -8.92 -4.46 -5.07
C LYS A 2 -7.77 -4.86 -4.15
N ILE A 3 -7.93 -4.70 -2.84
CA ILE A 3 -6.94 -5.20 -1.89
C ILE A 3 -7.11 -6.72 -1.82
N ARG A 4 -6.10 -7.48 -2.21
CA ARG A 4 -6.11 -8.94 -2.18
C ARG A 4 -5.66 -9.47 -0.82
N SER A 5 -4.50 -9.01 -0.35
CA SER A 5 -3.94 -9.50 0.91
C SER A 5 -3.10 -8.46 1.63
N LEU A 6 -3.01 -8.61 2.95
CA LEU A 6 -2.22 -7.80 3.87
C LEU A 6 -1.23 -8.69 4.61
N TYR A 7 -0.01 -8.20 4.79
CA TYR A 7 1.04 -8.88 5.53
C TYR A 7 1.60 -7.97 6.62
N PHE A 8 1.79 -8.55 7.81
CA PHE A 8 2.24 -7.85 9.00
C PHE A 8 3.47 -8.57 9.57
N LYS A 9 4.50 -7.81 9.93
CA LYS A 9 5.64 -8.24 10.74
C LYS A 9 5.80 -7.28 11.92
N ASN A 10 5.37 -7.71 13.10
CA ASN A 10 5.42 -6.92 14.33
C ASN A 10 4.76 -5.53 14.20
N VAL A 11 3.53 -5.50 13.70
CA VAL A 11 2.74 -4.26 13.51
C VAL A 11 1.70 -4.12 14.63
N GLY A 12 2.06 -3.41 15.70
CA GLY A 12 1.20 -3.26 16.87
C GLY A 12 0.74 -4.63 17.43
N PRO A 13 -0.56 -4.85 17.68
CA PRO A 13 -1.08 -6.11 18.21
C PRO A 13 -1.25 -7.20 17.14
N LEU A 14 -0.89 -6.95 15.88
CA LEU A 14 -1.11 -7.89 14.77
C LEU A 14 0.05 -8.88 14.59
N GLU A 15 1.12 -8.79 15.41
CA GLU A 15 2.29 -9.67 15.41
C GLU A 15 2.77 -10.04 13.99
N GLU A 16 3.03 -11.32 13.71
CA GLU A 16 3.25 -11.86 12.37
C GLU A 16 1.97 -12.51 11.87
N LYS A 17 1.29 -11.84 10.93
CA LYS A 17 -0.02 -12.27 10.42
C LYS A 17 -0.16 -11.96 8.94
N THR A 18 -0.96 -12.76 8.26
CA THR A 18 -1.44 -12.50 6.91
C THR A 18 -2.97 -12.47 6.94
N ILE A 19 -3.57 -11.56 6.20
CA ILE A 19 -5.02 -11.51 5.96
C ILE A 19 -5.22 -11.59 4.45
N ASP A 20 -5.90 -12.64 4.00
CA ASP A 20 -6.34 -12.81 2.62
C ASP A 20 -7.82 -12.43 2.52
N PHE A 21 -8.17 -11.64 1.51
CA PHE A 21 -9.55 -11.21 1.25
C PHE A 21 -10.23 -12.00 0.13
N THR A 22 -9.56 -13.03 -0.40
CA THR A 22 -10.16 -13.98 -1.33
C THR A 22 -11.25 -14.77 -0.61
N ASP A 23 -12.46 -14.73 -1.17
CA ASP A 23 -13.60 -15.51 -0.70
C ASP A 23 -13.40 -16.98 -1.06
N SER A 24 -13.47 -17.86 -0.05
CA SER A 24 -13.17 -19.28 -0.20
C SER A 24 -14.18 -20.08 -1.02
N TRP A 25 -15.34 -19.50 -1.35
CA TRP A 25 -16.39 -20.15 -2.13
C TRP A 25 -16.34 -19.75 -3.60
N THR A 26 -15.91 -18.53 -3.88
CA THR A 26 -15.92 -17.94 -5.22
C THR A 26 -14.53 -17.78 -5.82
N ASP A 27 -13.47 -17.92 -5.01
CA ASP A 27 -12.08 -17.57 -5.36
C ASP A 27 -11.93 -16.13 -5.87
N GLN A 28 -12.90 -15.25 -5.55
CA GLN A 28 -12.87 -13.84 -5.90
C GLN A 28 -12.51 -12.99 -4.69
N ILE A 29 -11.87 -11.84 -4.92
CA ILE A 29 -11.62 -10.88 -3.84
C ILE A 29 -12.96 -10.33 -3.35
N SER A 30 -13.18 -10.43 -2.04
CA SER A 30 -14.38 -9.98 -1.35
C SER A 30 -14.65 -8.50 -1.64
N GLN A 31 -15.85 -8.19 -2.12
CA GLN A 31 -16.27 -6.81 -2.40
C GLN A 31 -16.51 -6.00 -1.12
N PHE A 32 -16.97 -6.67 -0.06
CA PHE A 32 -17.29 -6.06 1.23
C PHE A 32 -16.51 -6.75 2.34
N ILE A 33 -15.72 -5.99 3.08
CA ILE A 33 -14.90 -6.50 4.20
C ILE A 33 -15.28 -5.72 5.45
N LEU A 34 -15.63 -6.45 6.51
CA LEU A 34 -15.92 -5.88 7.83
C LEU A 34 -14.82 -6.29 8.83
N PHE A 35 -14.03 -5.32 9.27
CA PHE A 35 -13.15 -5.52 10.43
C PHE A 35 -13.93 -5.31 11.73
N SER A 36 -14.20 -6.41 12.45
CA SER A 36 -14.87 -6.38 13.76
C SER A 36 -14.01 -7.03 14.85
N GLY A 37 -14.35 -6.76 16.11
CA GLY A 37 -13.66 -7.33 17.27
C GLY A 37 -13.50 -6.34 18.43
N PRO A 38 -13.03 -6.79 19.62
CA PRO A 38 -12.84 -5.95 20.81
C PRO A 38 -11.95 -4.73 20.60
N ASN A 39 -12.00 -3.78 21.52
CA ASN A 39 -11.08 -2.63 21.51
C ASN A 39 -9.63 -3.09 21.72
N GLY A 40 -8.68 -2.44 21.05
CA GLY A 40 -7.25 -2.78 21.14
C GLY A 40 -6.76 -3.89 20.22
N THR A 41 -7.63 -4.56 19.45
CA THR A 41 -7.23 -5.67 18.55
C THR A 41 -6.54 -5.25 17.25
N GLY A 42 -6.28 -3.95 17.04
CA GLY A 42 -5.53 -3.47 15.88
C GLY A 42 -6.35 -3.08 14.64
N LYS A 43 -7.69 -3.03 14.71
CA LYS A 43 -8.55 -2.60 13.57
C LYS A 43 -8.11 -1.26 12.95
N SER A 44 -7.92 -0.24 13.78
CA SER A 44 -7.44 1.07 13.32
C SER A 44 -5.99 1.05 12.82
N ILE A 45 -5.18 0.10 13.29
CA ILE A 45 -3.80 -0.10 12.83
C ILE A 45 -3.79 -0.67 11.41
N ILE A 46 -4.70 -1.60 11.09
CA ILE A 46 -4.87 -2.12 9.72
C ILE A 46 -5.17 -0.96 8.76
N LEU A 47 -6.19 -0.14 9.08
CA LEU A 47 -6.57 0.99 8.23
C LEU A 47 -5.46 2.03 8.11
N ARG A 48 -4.77 2.33 9.22
CA ARG A 48 -3.64 3.25 9.22
C ARG A 48 -2.47 2.73 8.41
N MET A 49 -2.15 1.45 8.49
CA MET A 49 -1.11 0.83 7.68
C MET A 49 -1.40 0.98 6.18
N ILE A 50 -2.61 0.64 5.74
CA ILE A 50 -3.03 0.78 4.34
C ILE A 50 -2.88 2.24 3.90
N ALA A 51 -3.35 3.19 4.72
CA ALA A 51 -3.24 4.61 4.43
C ALA A 51 -1.78 5.10 4.33
N MET A 52 -0.89 4.67 5.24
CA MET A 52 0.53 5.07 5.21
C MET A 52 1.28 4.44 4.04
N LEU A 53 1.01 3.18 3.69
CA LEU A 53 1.60 2.55 2.49
C LEU A 53 1.11 3.23 1.21
N TRP A 54 -0.16 3.63 1.17
CA TRP A 54 -0.72 4.36 0.05
C TRP A 54 -0.10 5.75 -0.14
N ASP A 55 0.08 6.49 0.97
CA ASP A 55 0.77 7.79 0.97
C ASP A 55 2.22 7.65 0.47
N ALA A 56 2.94 6.65 1.00
CA ALA A 56 4.29 6.33 0.55
C ALA A 56 4.35 5.93 -0.94
N ALA A 57 3.38 5.17 -1.44
CA ALA A 57 3.29 4.82 -2.86
C ALA A 57 3.12 6.05 -3.75
N GLY A 58 2.33 7.04 -3.32
CA GLY A 58 2.25 8.32 -4.01
C GLY A 58 3.63 8.97 -4.17
N TYR A 59 4.43 9.00 -3.10
CA TYR A 59 5.79 9.52 -3.15
C TYR A 59 6.69 8.72 -4.11
N TRP A 60 6.68 7.38 -4.01
CA TRP A 60 7.56 6.52 -4.80
C TRP A 60 7.22 6.56 -6.30
N LEU A 61 5.94 6.59 -6.67
CA LEU A 61 5.50 6.66 -8.06
C LEU A 61 5.90 7.99 -8.72
N ASP A 62 5.87 9.08 -7.96
CA ASP A 62 6.20 10.41 -8.48
C ASP A 62 7.70 10.64 -8.59
N HIS A 63 8.45 10.26 -7.54
CA HIS A 63 9.84 10.66 -7.38
C HIS A 63 10.83 9.54 -7.69
N GLN A 64 10.41 8.28 -7.65
CA GLN A 64 11.28 7.09 -7.79
C GLN A 64 12.50 7.14 -6.87
N ARG A 65 12.30 7.67 -5.65
CA ARG A 65 13.34 7.85 -4.62
C ARG A 65 12.80 7.43 -3.27
N LYS A 66 13.71 7.11 -2.35
CA LYS A 66 13.35 6.85 -0.95
C LYS A 66 12.63 8.05 -0.34
N MET A 67 11.64 7.76 0.47
CA MET A 67 10.82 8.73 1.17
C MET A 67 11.65 9.48 2.22
N PRO A 68 11.54 10.81 2.31
CA PRO A 68 12.19 11.60 3.36
C PRO A 68 11.74 11.15 4.74
N LYS A 69 12.65 11.20 5.72
CA LYS A 69 12.32 10.89 7.13
C LYS A 69 11.32 11.87 7.75
N SER A 70 11.15 13.05 7.14
CA SER A 70 10.15 14.05 7.54
C SER A 70 8.72 13.65 7.18
N GLU A 71 8.53 12.73 6.22
CA GLU A 71 7.20 12.31 5.82
C GLU A 71 6.50 11.53 6.95
N PRO A 72 5.23 11.84 7.27
CA PRO A 72 4.48 11.13 8.31
C PRO A 72 4.41 9.63 8.08
N ALA A 73 4.24 9.20 6.83
CA ALA A 73 4.25 7.79 6.43
C ALA A 73 5.58 7.11 6.78
N CYS A 74 6.72 7.74 6.44
CA CYS A 74 8.05 7.20 6.76
C CYS A 74 8.23 7.01 8.27
N SER A 75 7.88 8.05 9.06
CA SER A 75 7.98 8.01 10.52
C SER A 75 7.10 6.92 11.14
N TRP A 76 5.89 6.71 10.61
CA TRP A 76 4.97 5.70 11.14
C TRP A 76 5.37 4.28 10.74
N LEU A 77 5.67 4.05 9.46
CA LEU A 77 6.01 2.72 8.93
C LEU A 77 7.31 2.17 9.53
N SER A 78 8.26 3.07 9.83
CA SER A 78 9.56 2.72 10.43
C SER A 78 9.47 2.24 11.89
N LYS A 79 8.29 2.27 12.52
CA LYS A 79 8.08 1.78 13.89
C LYS A 79 7.85 0.26 13.94
N TRP A 80 7.62 -0.36 12.79
CA TRP A 80 7.22 -1.76 12.69
C TRP A 80 8.30 -2.62 12.05
N GLY A 81 8.21 -3.94 12.26
CA GLY A 81 9.11 -4.90 11.62
C GLY A 81 8.88 -5.01 10.12
N GLY A 82 7.65 -4.82 9.66
CA GLY A 82 7.31 -4.72 8.25
C GLY A 82 5.82 -4.79 7.99
N CYS A 83 5.39 -4.20 6.89
CA CYS A 83 4.02 -4.21 6.42
C CYS A 83 3.96 -4.23 4.90
N ALA A 84 2.99 -4.95 4.36
CA ALA A 84 2.77 -5.01 2.93
C ALA A 84 1.29 -5.17 2.59
N VAL A 85 0.92 -4.65 1.41
CA VAL A 85 -0.40 -4.82 0.82
C VAL A 85 -0.24 -5.23 -0.64
N ILE A 86 -1.05 -6.19 -1.09
CA ILE A 86 -1.11 -6.55 -2.51
C ILE A 86 -2.45 -6.12 -3.07
N PHE A 87 -2.37 -5.47 -4.22
CA PHE A 87 -3.52 -5.04 -5.01
C PHE A 87 -3.62 -5.85 -6.29
N ASP A 88 -4.84 -6.26 -6.61
CA ASP A 88 -5.19 -6.72 -7.94
C ASP A 88 -5.89 -5.59 -8.71
N GLU A 89 -5.75 -5.61 -10.03
CA GLU A 89 -6.42 -4.68 -10.94
C GLU A 89 -6.18 -3.21 -10.57
N VAL A 90 -4.94 -2.80 -10.30
CA VAL A 90 -4.56 -1.40 -10.06
C VAL A 90 -5.11 -0.51 -11.19
N PHE A 91 -5.06 -1.02 -12.41
CA PHE A 91 -5.85 -0.60 -13.57
C PHE A 91 -6.34 -1.83 -14.32
N ASN A 92 -7.24 -1.65 -15.28
CA ASN A 92 -7.78 -2.77 -16.05
C ASN A 92 -6.66 -3.52 -16.81
N GLY A 93 -6.52 -4.82 -16.55
CA GLY A 93 -5.48 -5.66 -17.14
C GLY A 93 -4.09 -5.59 -16.48
N SER A 94 -3.91 -4.84 -15.37
CA SER A 94 -2.64 -4.85 -14.64
C SER A 94 -2.40 -6.19 -13.93
N SER A 95 -1.17 -6.71 -13.94
CA SER A 95 -0.79 -7.77 -13.01
C SER A 95 -0.78 -7.26 -11.55
N PRO A 96 -0.79 -8.16 -10.55
CA PRO A 96 -0.82 -7.78 -9.15
C PRO A 96 0.37 -6.89 -8.76
N VAL A 97 0.09 -5.84 -7.98
CA VAL A 97 1.10 -4.90 -7.48
C VAL A 97 1.17 -4.95 -5.96
N GLY A 98 2.37 -5.09 -5.43
CA GLY A 98 2.63 -5.08 -4.01
C GLY A 98 3.27 -3.77 -3.54
N LEU A 99 2.75 -3.20 -2.45
CA LEU A 99 3.42 -2.12 -1.71
C LEU A 99 4.05 -2.69 -0.45
N VAL A 100 5.31 -2.34 -0.18
CA VAL A 100 6.03 -2.83 1.01
C VAL A 100 6.77 -1.72 1.75
N PHE A 101 6.74 -1.78 3.08
CA PHE A 101 7.70 -1.08 3.91
C PHE A 101 8.10 -2.00 5.06
N GLY A 102 9.38 -2.36 5.18
CA GLY A 102 9.78 -3.26 6.27
C GLY A 102 11.19 -3.81 6.18
N ASP A 103 11.51 -4.69 7.11
CA ASP A 103 12.78 -5.40 7.20
C ASP A 103 13.16 -6.09 5.87
N ALA A 104 14.39 -5.87 5.42
CA ALA A 104 14.89 -6.40 4.16
C ALA A 104 14.90 -7.95 4.15
N ASP A 105 15.35 -8.57 5.24
CA ASP A 105 15.43 -10.03 5.32
C ASP A 105 14.03 -10.67 5.24
N TRP A 106 13.01 -10.04 5.85
CA TRP A 106 11.61 -10.45 5.69
C TRP A 106 11.10 -10.29 4.27
N PHE A 107 11.33 -9.14 3.63
CA PHE A 107 10.85 -8.91 2.27
C PHE A 107 11.46 -9.92 1.28
N PHE A 108 12.79 -10.05 1.27
CA PHE A 108 13.47 -10.87 0.28
C PHE A 108 13.31 -12.38 0.52
N ASN A 109 13.28 -12.84 1.77
CA ASN A 109 13.25 -14.28 2.06
C ASN A 109 11.85 -14.83 2.33
N VAL A 110 10.88 -13.99 2.72
CA VAL A 110 9.51 -14.42 3.04
C VAL A 110 8.52 -13.93 2.00
N LEU A 111 8.38 -12.61 1.85
CA LEU A 111 7.33 -12.06 0.97
C LEU A 111 7.53 -12.46 -0.49
N LEU A 112 8.69 -12.17 -1.09
CA LEU A 112 8.95 -12.47 -2.50
C LEU A 112 8.74 -13.95 -2.84
N ASN A 113 9.16 -14.86 -1.95
CA ASN A 113 9.03 -16.30 -2.15
C ASN A 113 7.57 -16.78 -2.02
N SER A 114 6.78 -16.16 -1.14
CA SER A 114 5.38 -16.53 -0.91
C SER A 114 4.39 -15.92 -1.91
N THR A 115 4.82 -14.93 -2.71
CA THR A 115 3.93 -14.20 -3.62
C THR A 115 4.50 -14.11 -5.03
N PRO A 116 4.63 -15.24 -5.75
CA PRO A 116 5.10 -15.22 -7.13
C PRO A 116 4.14 -14.44 -8.04
N GLY A 117 4.69 -13.74 -9.03
CA GLY A 117 3.91 -12.98 -10.01
C GLY A 117 3.40 -11.60 -9.54
N VAL A 118 3.84 -11.13 -8.37
CA VAL A 118 3.54 -9.79 -7.86
C VAL A 118 4.69 -8.85 -8.19
N THR A 119 4.37 -7.73 -8.84
CA THR A 119 5.32 -6.66 -9.11
C THR A 119 5.37 -5.72 -7.91
N TRP A 120 6.54 -5.54 -7.29
CA TRP A 120 6.68 -4.85 -6.00
C TRP A 120 7.30 -3.44 -6.14
N ILE A 121 6.84 -2.53 -5.28
CA ILE A 121 7.43 -1.21 -5.02
C ILE A 121 7.40 -0.92 -3.53
N GLY A 122 8.46 -0.31 -3.01
CA GLY A 122 8.48 0.15 -1.63
C GLY A 122 9.86 0.28 -1.03
N GLU A 123 9.95 0.35 0.30
CA GLU A 123 11.22 0.54 1.00
C GLU A 123 11.54 -0.64 1.91
N THR A 124 12.77 -1.11 1.79
CA THR A 124 13.33 -2.09 2.71
C THR A 124 14.25 -1.41 3.71
N VAL A 125 14.22 -1.90 4.95
CA VAL A 125 15.01 -1.41 6.06
C VAL A 125 16.02 -2.48 6.43
N SER A 126 17.31 -2.16 6.32
CA SER A 126 18.39 -3.00 6.82
C SER A 126 18.87 -2.49 8.17
N TYR A 127 18.83 -3.37 9.15
CA TYR A 127 19.37 -3.15 10.50
C TYR A 127 20.84 -3.58 10.61
N ARG A 128 21.46 -4.06 9.52
CA ARG A 128 22.88 -4.43 9.49
C ARG A 128 23.74 -3.15 9.34
N GLY A 129 24.44 -2.75 10.40
CA GLY A 129 25.29 -1.57 10.40
C GLY A 129 25.53 -0.97 11.79
N LYS A 130 25.76 0.35 11.86
CA LYS A 130 25.96 1.05 13.14
C LYS A 130 24.66 1.01 13.98
N PRO A 131 24.74 0.70 15.28
CA PRO A 131 23.59 0.73 16.18
C PRO A 131 22.83 2.07 16.07
N GLY A 132 21.51 2.01 15.93
CA GLY A 132 20.64 3.19 15.91
C GLY A 132 20.53 3.94 14.57
N ARG A 133 21.14 3.45 13.47
CA ARG A 133 20.96 4.03 12.13
C ARG A 133 20.56 2.97 11.10
N PRO A 134 19.28 2.55 11.07
CA PRO A 134 18.78 1.69 10.02
C PRO A 134 18.92 2.36 8.65
N SER A 135 19.34 1.59 7.65
CA SER A 135 19.48 2.05 6.26
C SER A 135 18.23 1.68 5.47
N HIS A 136 17.64 2.67 4.80
CA HIS A 136 16.48 2.47 3.94
C HIS A 136 16.94 2.38 2.49
N THR A 137 16.42 1.39 1.78
CA THR A 137 16.67 1.17 0.36
C THR A 137 15.35 1.08 -0.36
N LEU A 138 15.15 1.96 -1.35
CA LEU A 138 14.02 1.86 -2.25
C LEU A 138 14.20 0.61 -3.13
N TYR A 139 13.20 -0.26 -3.09
CA TYR A 139 13.03 -1.38 -4.00
C TYR A 139 11.86 -1.04 -4.93
N GLY A 140 12.01 -1.30 -6.22
CA GLY A 140 10.88 -1.16 -7.12
C GLY A 140 11.21 -1.57 -8.54
N SER A 141 10.29 -2.32 -9.13
CA SER A 141 10.32 -2.65 -10.55
C SER A 141 9.77 -1.49 -11.38
N PHE A 142 10.37 -0.30 -11.27
CA PHE A 142 9.87 0.93 -11.90
C PHE A 142 9.77 0.89 -13.43
N ASN A 143 10.50 -0.04 -14.06
CA ASN A 143 10.46 -0.26 -15.51
C ASN A 143 9.42 -1.30 -15.93
N GLU A 144 8.87 -2.08 -15.00
CA GLU A 144 7.81 -3.04 -15.31
C GLU A 144 6.49 -2.32 -15.54
N ALA A 145 5.73 -2.77 -16.54
CA ALA A 145 4.49 -2.15 -17.00
C ALA A 145 3.50 -1.79 -15.86
N PRO A 146 3.23 -2.66 -14.85
CA PRO A 146 2.27 -2.34 -13.80
C PRO A 146 2.65 -1.09 -12.98
N ILE A 147 3.94 -0.87 -12.71
CA ILE A 147 4.39 0.29 -11.93
C ILE A 147 4.56 1.51 -12.84
N SER A 148 5.19 1.35 -14.00
CA SER A 148 5.46 2.47 -14.91
C SER A 148 4.16 3.09 -15.45
N GLU A 149 3.21 2.26 -15.84
CA GLU A 149 1.92 2.70 -16.38
C GLU A 149 1.02 3.23 -15.26
N TRP A 150 1.09 2.68 -14.04
CA TRP A 150 0.40 3.27 -12.89
C TRP A 150 0.94 4.67 -12.57
N ALA A 151 2.26 4.85 -12.57
CA ALA A 151 2.89 6.15 -12.35
C ALA A 151 2.47 7.16 -13.45
N GLU A 152 2.43 6.74 -14.72
CA GLU A 152 2.00 7.60 -15.83
C GLU A 152 0.52 8.00 -15.70
N ARG A 153 -0.39 7.05 -15.44
CA ARG A 153 -1.82 7.32 -15.24
C ARG A 153 -2.05 8.25 -14.05
N ARG A 154 -1.32 8.05 -12.95
CA ARG A 154 -1.39 8.94 -11.77
C ARG A 154 -0.93 10.35 -12.10
N LYS A 155 0.16 10.50 -12.86
CA LYS A 155 0.64 11.81 -13.33
C LYS A 155 -0.38 12.52 -14.20
N LYS A 156 -1.00 11.81 -15.16
CA LYS A 156 -2.09 12.37 -15.99
C LYS A 156 -3.23 12.85 -15.10
N LEU A 157 -3.72 12.00 -14.21
CA LEU A 157 -4.82 12.34 -13.29
C LEU A 157 -4.53 13.59 -12.42
N ILE A 158 -3.30 13.76 -11.94
CA ILE A 158 -2.93 14.91 -11.10
C ILE A 158 -2.73 16.19 -11.93
N LEU A 159 -2.18 16.07 -13.14
CA LEU A 159 -1.78 17.22 -13.96
C LEU A 159 -2.88 17.68 -14.93
N THR A 160 -3.58 16.74 -15.58
CA THR A 160 -4.60 17.02 -16.60
C THR A 160 -6.01 16.98 -16.05
N PHE A 161 -6.20 16.46 -14.82
CA PHE A 161 -7.51 16.22 -14.21
C PHE A 161 -8.43 15.31 -15.05
N GLU A 162 -7.87 14.59 -16.02
CA GLU A 162 -8.60 13.65 -16.86
C GLU A 162 -8.89 12.36 -16.08
N ASP A 163 -10.02 11.74 -16.40
CA ASP A 163 -10.36 10.42 -15.89
C ASP A 163 -9.36 9.39 -16.44
N ALA A 164 -8.51 8.88 -15.57
CA ALA A 164 -7.42 7.97 -15.94
C ALA A 164 -7.78 6.49 -15.74
N GLY A 165 -9.05 6.15 -15.43
CA GLY A 165 -9.47 4.76 -15.23
C GLY A 165 -8.73 4.04 -14.10
N ILE A 166 -8.12 4.80 -13.19
CA ILE A 166 -7.47 4.31 -11.98
C ILE A 166 -8.27 4.78 -10.77
N PRO A 167 -8.51 3.91 -9.78
CA PRO A 167 -9.19 4.31 -8.58
C PRO A 167 -8.29 5.26 -7.80
N ASN A 168 -8.81 6.44 -7.51
CA ASN A 168 -8.24 7.29 -6.47
C ASN A 168 -8.76 6.84 -5.13
N LEU A 169 -7.89 6.85 -4.12
CA LEU A 169 -8.32 6.77 -2.75
C LEU A 169 -9.13 8.04 -2.44
N VAL A 170 -10.46 7.91 -2.36
CA VAL A 170 -11.31 8.96 -1.82
C VAL A 170 -10.95 9.11 -0.35
N TYR A 171 -10.46 10.28 0.02
CA TYR A 171 -10.23 10.64 1.41
C TYR A 171 -11.59 10.71 2.10
N LEU A 172 -11.97 9.66 2.84
CA LEU A 172 -13.05 9.76 3.80
C LEU A 172 -12.50 10.53 4.99
N ASP A 173 -12.78 11.83 5.01
CA ASP A 173 -12.49 12.66 6.16
C ASP A 173 -13.33 12.14 7.35
N ALA A 174 -12.64 11.59 8.34
CA ALA A 174 -13.25 11.00 9.53
C ALA A 174 -13.96 12.06 10.40
N GLU A 175 -13.55 13.33 10.32
CA GLU A 175 -14.18 14.44 11.05
C GLU A 175 -15.51 14.86 10.37
N GLU A 176 -15.57 14.79 9.04
CA GLU A 176 -16.72 15.26 8.26
C GLU A 176 -17.94 14.34 8.38
N ARG A 177 -17.77 13.07 8.78
CA ARG A 177 -18.83 12.05 8.93
C ARG A 177 -19.76 11.92 7.71
N ARG A 178 -19.33 12.38 6.53
CA ARG A 178 -20.10 12.38 5.28
C ARG A 178 -19.19 12.13 4.10
N TRP A 179 -19.77 11.61 3.02
CA TRP A 179 -19.08 11.50 1.74
C TRP A 179 -18.88 12.90 1.16
N VAL A 180 -17.65 13.40 1.19
CA VAL A 180 -17.30 14.68 0.57
C VAL A 180 -16.79 14.39 -0.84
N PRO A 181 -17.35 15.02 -1.89
CA PRO A 181 -16.79 14.87 -3.23
C PRO A 181 -15.35 15.39 -3.22
N PRO A 182 -14.40 14.67 -3.85
CA PRO A 182 -13.02 15.12 -3.91
C PRO A 182 -12.96 16.52 -4.54
N ARG A 183 -12.09 17.38 -4.02
CA ARG A 183 -11.92 18.74 -4.56
C ARG A 183 -11.64 18.64 -6.06
N ARG A 184 -12.42 19.37 -6.87
CA ARG A 184 -12.38 19.36 -8.35
C ARG A 184 -12.79 18.04 -9.03
N GLY A 185 -13.43 17.10 -8.30
CA GLY A 185 -13.95 15.85 -8.89
C GLY A 185 -12.90 14.77 -9.16
N ILE A 186 -11.67 14.97 -8.68
CA ILE A 186 -10.53 14.09 -8.91
C ILE A 186 -10.81 12.71 -8.30
N GLY A 187 -11.03 11.70 -9.14
CA GLY A 187 -11.27 10.34 -8.65
C GLY A 187 -12.67 10.07 -8.11
N LYS A 188 -13.67 10.83 -8.56
CA LYS A 188 -15.05 10.45 -8.31
C LYS A 188 -15.28 9.01 -8.79
N PRO A 189 -15.90 8.14 -7.99
CA PRO A 189 -16.35 6.85 -8.48
C PRO A 189 -17.29 7.07 -9.67
N ALA A 190 -17.09 6.30 -10.74
CA ALA A 190 -18.05 6.25 -11.84
C ALA A 190 -19.42 5.78 -11.29
N PRO A 191 -20.54 6.33 -11.81
CA PRO A 191 -21.89 5.92 -11.41
C PRO A 191 -22.18 4.45 -11.71
#